data_AF-A0A3E0MHX0-F1
#
_entry.id   AF-A0A3E0MHX0-F1
#
_cell.length_a   1.000
_cell.length_b   1.000
_cell.length_c   1.000
_cell.angle_alpha   90.00
_cell.angle_beta   90.00
_cell.angle_gamma   90.00
#
_symmetry.space_group_name_H-M   'P 1'
#
loop_
_entity.id
_entity.type
_entity.pdbx_description
1 polymer ?
#
loop_
_entity_poly.entity_id
_entity_poly.type
_entity_poly.pdbx_seq_one_letter_code
_entity_poly.pdbx_strand_id
1 'polypeptide(L)' 'MFARLLTGFLGALPFFFGLAFLAPLAVQVLANFGITAIGGVDTWPVALVVFGVWGGFATWKGRWI' A
#
# COMPACT_ATOMS: atom_id res chain seq x y z
N MET A 1 25.57 3.60 12.37
CA MET A 1 24.29 2.90 12.69
C MET A 1 23.08 3.67 12.15
N PHE A 2 22.94 4.95 12.48
CA PHE A 2 21.86 5.82 11.98
C PHE A 2 21.70 5.83 10.45
N ALA A 3 22.80 6.01 9.70
CA ALA A 3 22.75 6.01 8.23
C ALA A 3 22.19 4.71 7.64
N ARG A 4 22.52 3.54 8.20
CA ARG A 4 21.99 2.25 7.73
C ARG A 4 20.49 2.11 7.98
N LEU A 5 20.01 2.60 9.13
CA LEU A 5 18.57 2.61 9.45
C LEU A 5 17.81 3.54 8.51
N LEU A 6 18.36 4.73 8.24
CA LEU A 6 17.77 5.69 7.31
C LEU A 6 17.71 5.12 5.89
N THR A 7 18.81 4.54 5.40
CA THR A 7 18.83 3.89 4.07
C THR A 7 17.82 2.74 3.99
N GLY A 8 17.70 1.93 5.04
CA GLY A 8 16.69 0.86 5.09
C GLY A 8 15.26 1.39 5.04
N PHE A 9 14.96 2.43 5.83
CA PHE A 9 13.64 3.08 5.85
C PHE A 9 13.30 3.71 4.50
N LEU A 10 14.23 4.47 3.91
CA LEU A 10 14.06 5.08 2.59
C LEU A 10 13.91 4.03 1.49
N GLY A 11 14.59 2.89 1.62
CA GLY A 11 14.42 1.76 0.71
C GLY A 11 13.02 1.14 0.77
N ALA A 12 12.41 1.09 1.97
CA ALA A 12 11.07 0.56 2.19
C ALA A 12 9.94 1.59 1.99
N LEU A 13 10.26 2.82 1.55
CA LEU A 13 9.27 3.86 1.27
C LEU A 13 8.13 3.39 0.36
N PRO A 14 8.35 2.61 -0.72
CA PRO A 14 7.26 2.16 -1.57
C PRO A 14 6.25 1.27 -0.82
N PHE A 15 6.73 0.42 0.10
CA PHE A 15 5.87 -0.41 0.93
C PHE A 15 5.02 0.45 1.88
N PHE A 16 5.65 1.37 2.61
CA PHE A 16 4.92 2.27 3.52
C PHE A 16 3.93 3.17 2.76
N PHE A 17 4.30 3.65 1.58
CA PHE A 17 3.41 4.43 0.73
C PHE A 17 2.20 3.61 0.25
N GLY A 18 2.41 2.35 -0.13
CA GLY A 18 1.34 1.43 -0.48
C GLY A 18 0.31 1.28 0.65
N LEU A 19 0.78 1.02 1.87
CA LEU A 19 -0.11 0.80 3.02
C LEU A 19 -0.73 2.09 3.58
N ALA A 20 0.07 3.13 3.78
CA ALA A 20 -0.35 4.33 4.50
C ALA A 20 -1.03 5.38 3.60
N PHE A 21 -0.81 5.32 2.29
CA PHE A 21 -1.38 6.29 1.34
C PHE A 21 -2.31 5.64 0.32
N LEU A 22 -1.82 4.65 -0.44
CA LEU A 22 -2.61 4.07 -1.54
C LEU A 22 -3.81 3.26 -1.05
N ALA A 23 -3.67 2.46 0.01
CA ALA A 23 -4.79 1.69 0.55
C ALA A 23 -5.94 2.59 1.06
N PRO A 24 -5.70 3.61 1.93
CA PRO A 24 -6.75 4.56 2.32
C PRO A 24 -7.37 5.31 1.15
N LEU A 25 -6.56 5.73 0.16
CA LEU A 25 -7.05 6.40 -1.04
C LEU A 25 -7.99 5.49 -1.82
N ALA A 26 -7.62 4.23 -2.02
CA ALA A 26 -8.45 3.28 -2.75
C ALA A 26 -9.78 3.00 -2.03
N VAL A 27 -9.78 2.87 -0.71
CA VAL A 27 -11.02 2.74 0.08
C VAL A 27 -11.92 3.96 -0.10
N GLN A 28 -11.37 5.17 -0.03
CA GLN A 28 -12.13 6.40 -0.26
C GLN A 28 -12.71 6.48 -1.66
N VAL A 29 -11.91 6.12 -2.68
CA VAL A 29 -12.36 6.07 -4.06
C VAL A 29 -13.50 5.05 -4.21
N LEU A 30 -13.34 3.83 -3.70
CA LEU A 30 -14.38 2.79 -3.76
C LEU A 30 -15.67 3.23 -3.06
N ALA A 31 -15.56 3.86 -1.89
CA ALA A 31 -16.70 4.40 -1.16
C ALA A 31 -17.45 5.47 -1.96
N ASN A 32 -16.75 6.33 -2.71
CA ASN A 32 -17.37 7.31 -3.62
C ASN A 32 -18.18 6.66 -4.75
N PHE A 33 -17.86 5.41 -5.11
CA PHE A 33 -18.64 4.61 -6.07
C PHE A 33 -19.69 3.71 -5.40
N GLY A 34 -19.92 3.85 -4.09
CA GLY A 34 -20.84 3.00 -3.33
C GLY A 34 -20.34 1.58 -3.09
N ILE A 35 -19.05 1.31 -3.33
CA ILE A 35 -18.44 0.00 -3.11
C ILE A 35 -17.85 -0.01 -1.69
N THR A 36 -18.52 -0.72 -0.79
CA THR A 36 -18.06 -0.89 0.61
C THR A 36 -17.55 -2.30 0.89
N ALA A 37 -17.80 -3.25 0.00
CA ALA A 37 -17.27 -4.61 0.09
C ALA A 37 -16.99 -5.21 -1.29
N ILE A 38 -16.00 -6.11 -1.36
CA ILE A 38 -15.62 -6.87 -2.56
C ILE A 38 -15.68 -8.35 -2.19
N GLY A 39 -16.58 -9.12 -2.84
CA GLY A 39 -16.72 -10.55 -2.57
C GLY A 39 -17.14 -10.88 -1.13
N GLY A 40 -17.88 -10.00 -0.47
CA GLY A 40 -18.31 -10.16 0.93
C GLY A 40 -17.26 -9.73 1.98
N VAL A 41 -16.10 -9.25 1.56
CA VAL A 41 -15.05 -8.71 2.44
C VAL A 41 -15.05 -7.19 2.36
N ASP A 42 -14.91 -6.51 3.50
CA ASP A 42 -14.77 -5.05 3.54
C ASP A 42 -13.58 -4.58 2.67
N THR A 43 -13.73 -3.40 2.08
CA THR A 43 -12.73 -2.79 1.18
C THR A 43 -11.39 -2.50 1.85
N TRP A 44 -11.35 -2.26 3.17
CA TRP A 44 -10.11 -2.01 3.91
C TRP A 44 -9.11 -3.18 3.86
N PRO A 45 -9.45 -4.40 4.33
CA PRO A 45 -8.58 -5.56 4.19
C PRO A 45 -8.11 -5.80 2.75
N VAL A 46 -9.02 -5.65 1.78
CA VAL A 46 -8.72 -5.87 0.37
C VAL A 46 -7.69 -4.85 -0.12
N ALA A 47 -7.89 -3.56 0.17
CA ALA A 47 -6.96 -2.50 -0.22
C ALA A 47 -5.60 -2.68 0.45
N LEU A 48 -5.55 -3.02 1.74
CA LEU A 48 -4.29 -3.26 2.45
C LEU A 48 -3.49 -4.43 1.84
N VAL A 49 -4.15 -5.53 1.47
CA VAL A 49 -3.49 -6.66 0.81
C VAL A 49 -2.96 -6.24 -0.57
N VAL A 50 -3.80 -5.62 -1.40
CA VAL A 50 -3.42 -5.21 -2.76
C VAL A 50 -2.25 -4.24 -2.74
N PHE A 51 -2.33 -3.14 -1.99
CA PHE A 51 -1.28 -2.13 -1.97
C PHE A 51 -0.10 -2.47 -1.08
N GLY A 52 -0.27 -3.36 -0.09
CA GLY A 52 0.84 -3.94 0.65
C GLY A 52 1.68 -4.85 -0.24
N VAL A 53 1.05 -5.74 -1.02
CA VAL A 53 1.75 -6.59 -1.99
C VAL A 53 2.40 -5.76 -3.09
N TRP A 54 1.68 -4.79 -3.66
CA TRP A 54 2.23 -3.92 -4.71
C TRP A 54 3.40 -3.07 -4.20
N GLY A 55 3.26 -2.42 -3.05
CA GLY A 55 4.32 -1.63 -2.42
C GLY A 55 5.53 -2.47 -1.99
N GLY A 56 5.29 -3.71 -1.54
CA GLY A 56 6.35 -4.68 -1.25
C GLY A 56 7.10 -5.10 -2.51
N PHE A 57 6.36 -5.40 -3.59
CA PHE A 57 6.94 -5.69 -4.90
C PHE A 57 7.75 -4.51 -5.44
N ALA A 58 7.23 -3.29 -5.32
CA ALA A 58 7.92 -2.07 -5.75
C ALA A 58 9.20 -1.81 -4.94
N THR A 59 9.17 -2.10 -3.63
CA THR A 59 10.35 -2.06 -2.76
C THR A 59 11.41 -3.07 -3.21
N TRP A 60 11.01 -4.28 -3.57
CA TRP A 60 11.94 -5.32 -4.03
C TRP A 60 12.54 -5.02 -5.42
N LYS A 61 11.72 -4.53 -6.36
CA LYS A 61 12.17 -4.22 -7.73
C LYS A 61 12.82 -2.84 -7.88
N GLY A 62 12.68 -1.96 -6.89
CA GLY A 62 13.12 -0.57 -6.97
C GLY A 62 12.35 0.28 -7.99
N ARG A 63 11.15 -0.17 -8.40
CA ARG A 63 10.29 0.51 -9.38
C ARG A 63 8.84 0.07 -9.22
N TRP A 64 7.90 0.94 -9.63
CA TRP A 64 6.46 0.69 -9.50
C TRP A 64 5.83 -0.07 -10.68
N ILE A 65 6.46 -0.06 -11.86
CA ILE A 65 6.02 -0.69 -13.12
C ILE A 65 7.22 -1.40 -13.75
#